data_AF-A0A1M5QQB3-F1
#
_entry.id   AF-A0A1M5QQB3-F1
#
_cell.length_a   1.000
_cell.length_b   1.000
_cell.length_c   1.000
_cell.angle_alpha   90.00
_cell.angle_beta   90.00
_cell.angle_gamma   90.00
#
_symmetry.space_group_name_H-M   'P 1'
#
loop_
_entity.id
_entity.type
_entity.pdbx_description
1 polymer ?
#
loop_
_entity_poly.entity_id
_entity_poly.type
_entity_poly.pdbx_seq_one_letter_code
_entity_poly.pdbx_strand_id
1 'polypeptide(L)'
;MSQTASVLSSEQSLYISTAEVSFAPAKNAEAVASNLNFVFEENGFYIPSTAFAYNERVSLTFRVKEAFATQFILIKGLIEFNRSKDLKFAYNRDERSFEIDLEAAQLETLNNFLGHIHALLQKEILFKAVLKKVIAFENQYKALRDVVYAEQQAVAI
;
A
#
# COMPACT_ATOMS: atom_id res chain seq x y z
N MET A 1 -19.54 59.73 11.25
CA MET A 1 -18.68 58.68 11.84
C MET A 1 -19.29 57.33 11.51
N SER A 2 -18.47 56.46 10.89
CA SER A 2 -18.57 54.99 10.65
C SER A 2 -19.87 54.42 10.04
N GLN A 3 -19.92 53.98 8.77
CA GLN A 3 -19.26 52.81 8.12
C GLN A 3 -19.66 51.48 8.78
N THR A 4 -20.04 50.39 8.10
CA THR A 4 -20.51 50.06 6.74
C THR A 4 -20.98 48.59 6.85
N ALA A 5 -22.00 48.21 6.08
CA ALA A 5 -22.39 46.82 5.90
C ALA A 5 -21.23 45.97 5.34
N SER A 6 -20.99 44.79 5.91
CA SER A 6 -20.14 43.75 5.31
C SER A 6 -21.01 42.66 4.69
N VAL A 7 -21.27 42.81 3.40
CA VAL A 7 -21.55 41.70 2.47
C VAL A 7 -20.29 41.54 1.61
N LEU A 8 -20.08 40.34 1.08
CA LEU A 8 -19.01 39.83 0.19
C LEU A 8 -17.95 39.01 0.94
N SER A 9 -17.49 37.87 0.45
CA SER A 9 -17.95 36.98 -0.62
C SER A 9 -17.12 35.71 -0.50
N SER A 10 -17.72 34.61 -0.91
CA SER A 10 -17.11 33.35 -1.33
C SER A 10 -15.76 33.51 -2.03
N GLU A 11 -14.68 33.05 -1.41
CA GLU A 11 -13.46 32.61 -2.09
C GLU A 11 -12.86 31.41 -1.34
N GLN A 12 -13.44 30.22 -1.54
CA GLN A 12 -12.73 28.95 -1.28
C GLN A 12 -11.83 28.68 -2.47
N SER A 13 -10.56 29.07 -2.37
CA SER A 13 -9.54 28.70 -3.33
C SER A 13 -8.97 27.33 -2.97
N LEU A 14 -9.22 26.35 -3.83
CA LEU A 14 -8.56 25.04 -3.86
C LEU A 14 -7.06 25.25 -4.03
N TYR A 15 -6.27 24.89 -3.01
CA TYR A 15 -4.81 24.89 -3.11
C TYR A 15 -4.32 23.46 -3.34
N ILE A 16 -4.04 23.15 -4.61
CA ILE A 16 -3.28 21.97 -5.01
C ILE A 16 -1.81 22.34 -4.88
N SER A 17 -1.08 21.71 -3.95
CA SER A 17 0.38 21.83 -3.86
C SER A 17 1.04 20.49 -4.18
N THR A 18 1.56 20.39 -5.39
CA THR A 18 2.58 19.43 -5.79
C THR A 18 3.95 19.88 -5.28
N ALA A 19 4.49 19.21 -4.25
CA ALA A 19 5.90 18.80 -4.08
C ALA A 19 6.38 18.79 -2.59
N GLU A 20 6.68 17.56 -2.13
CA GLU A 20 7.69 17.10 -1.15
C GLU A 20 7.66 17.57 0.32
N VAL A 21 7.24 16.62 1.17
CA VAL A 21 7.57 16.43 2.60
C VAL A 21 9.08 16.58 2.80
N SER A 22 9.53 17.35 3.81
CA SER A 22 10.96 17.55 4.11
C SER A 22 11.77 16.27 3.87
N PHE A 23 12.72 16.20 2.93
CA PHE A 23 13.49 17.18 2.14
C PHE A 23 12.74 18.39 1.51
N ALA A 24 13.23 19.63 1.67
CA ALA A 24 12.55 20.89 1.26
C ALA A 24 13.53 21.89 0.58
N PRO A 25 13.10 22.95 -0.17
CA PRO A 25 12.30 24.08 0.37
C PRO A 25 11.25 24.74 -0.57
N ALA A 26 10.04 25.01 -0.05
CA ALA A 26 9.20 26.14 -0.47
C ALA A 26 8.59 26.80 0.77
N LYS A 27 8.76 28.13 0.87
CA LYS A 27 8.44 28.96 2.03
C LYS A 27 6.93 29.18 2.18
N ASN A 28 6.50 29.26 3.44
CA ASN A 28 5.21 29.75 3.96
C ASN A 28 4.10 28.70 4.09
N ALA A 29 4.29 27.77 5.02
CA ALA A 29 3.19 27.04 5.66
C ALA A 29 3.34 27.20 7.18
N GLU A 30 2.95 28.37 7.69
CA GLU A 30 2.75 28.59 9.12
C GLU A 30 1.27 28.76 9.40
N ALA A 31 0.84 28.14 10.52
CA ALA A 31 -0.52 28.00 11.06
C ALA A 31 -1.38 26.95 10.33
N VAL A 32 -1.60 25.73 10.83
CA VAL A 32 -1.60 25.22 12.21
C VAL A 32 -1.15 23.75 12.15
N ALA A 33 0.16 23.51 12.27
CA ALA A 33 0.71 22.18 12.47
C ALA A 33 0.63 21.84 13.97
N SER A 34 -0.48 21.26 14.40
CA SER A 34 -0.46 20.46 15.63
C SER A 34 0.33 19.18 15.35
N ASN A 35 1.63 19.24 15.64
CA ASN A 35 2.63 18.16 15.78
C ASN A 35 2.11 16.71 15.61
N LEU A 36 1.99 16.21 14.37
CA LEU A 36 1.90 14.78 14.09
C LEU A 36 3.29 14.26 13.69
N ASN A 37 4.14 14.02 14.70
CA ASN A 37 5.42 13.32 14.52
C ASN A 37 5.19 11.81 14.44
N PHE A 38 4.49 11.33 13.39
CA PHE A 38 4.25 9.91 13.19
C PHE A 38 5.11 9.39 12.03
N VAL A 39 6.00 8.45 12.33
CA VAL A 39 6.91 7.83 11.35
C VAL A 39 6.46 6.40 11.08
N PHE A 40 6.13 6.11 9.82
CA PHE A 40 5.84 4.76 9.37
C PHE A 40 7.11 3.92 9.22
N GLU A 41 6.99 2.60 9.33
CA GLU A 41 8.14 1.69 9.17
C GLU A 41 8.84 1.87 7.80
N GLU A 42 10.14 2.19 7.81
CA GLU A 42 10.94 2.42 6.59
C GLU A 42 11.00 1.18 5.68
N ASN A 43 10.89 -0.02 6.27
CA ASN A 43 11.02 -1.31 5.57
C ASN A 43 9.71 -1.84 5.00
N GLY A 44 8.63 -1.07 5.01
CA GLY A 44 7.33 -1.48 4.45
C GLY A 44 7.34 -1.71 2.94
N PHE A 45 6.23 -2.24 2.40
CA PHE A 45 6.00 -2.41 0.96
C PHE A 45 5.53 -1.13 0.25
N TYR A 46 5.42 -0.03 0.98
CA TYR A 46 4.79 1.22 0.55
C TYR A 46 5.70 2.42 0.80
N ILE A 47 5.40 3.53 0.14
CA ILE A 47 6.00 4.86 0.31
C ILE A 47 4.84 5.83 0.61
N PRO A 48 4.88 6.58 1.72
CA PRO A 48 3.89 7.63 1.96
C PRO A 48 4.03 8.71 0.88
N SER A 49 2.93 9.04 0.20
CA SER A 49 2.91 10.00 -0.92
C SER A 49 2.38 11.36 -0.49
N THR A 50 1.28 11.40 0.24
CA THR A 50 0.65 12.63 0.73
C THR A 50 -0.01 12.38 2.08
N ALA A 51 -0.06 13.44 2.89
CA ALA A 51 -0.80 13.46 4.14
C ALA A 51 -1.58 14.77 4.22
N PHE A 52 -2.89 14.69 4.46
CA PHE A 52 -3.75 15.84 4.70
C PHE A 52 -4.40 15.69 6.07
N ALA A 53 -4.25 16.69 6.94
CA ALA A 53 -4.83 16.68 8.28
C ALA A 53 -5.88 17.79 8.41
N TYR A 54 -7.08 17.44 8.86
CA TYR A 54 -8.17 18.39 9.12
C TYR A 54 -9.08 17.86 10.23
N ASN A 55 -9.36 18.69 11.24
CA ASN A 55 -10.23 18.35 12.38
C ASN A 55 -9.98 16.94 12.95
N GLU A 56 -8.74 16.68 13.39
CA GLU A 56 -8.29 15.39 13.97
C GLU A 56 -8.34 14.18 13.03
N ARG A 57 -8.81 14.36 11.79
CA ARG A 57 -8.76 13.35 10.74
C ARG A 57 -7.50 13.53 9.93
N VAL A 58 -6.96 12.40 9.48
CA VAL A 58 -5.79 12.32 8.62
C VAL A 58 -6.18 11.47 7.42
N SER A 59 -6.01 12.05 6.24
CA SER A 59 -6.06 11.37 4.96
C SER A 59 -4.63 11.04 4.54
N LEU A 60 -4.35 9.77 4.27
CA LEU A 60 -3.03 9.28 3.91
C LEU A 60 -3.10 8.54 2.58
N THR A 61 -2.26 8.95 1.64
CA THR A 61 -2.05 8.22 0.38
C THR A 61 -0.71 7.52 0.41
N PHE A 62 -0.71 6.25 0.03
CA PHE A 62 0.46 5.40 -0.06
C PHE A 62 0.64 4.87 -1.47
N ARG A 63 1.88 4.91 -1.96
CA ARG A 63 2.25 4.26 -3.23
C ARG A 63 3.01 2.97 -2.94
N VAL A 64 2.71 1.90 -3.66
CA VAL A 64 3.47 0.65 -3.52
C VAL A 64 4.88 0.81 -4.09
N LYS A 65 5.90 0.38 -3.33
CA LYS A 65 7.31 0.39 -3.78
C LYS A 65 7.46 -0.46 -5.04
N GLU A 66 8.36 -0.06 -5.94
CA GLU A 66 8.54 -0.74 -7.23
C GLU A 66 8.85 -2.24 -7.08
N ALA A 67 9.63 -2.62 -6.06
CA ALA A 67 9.93 -4.02 -5.74
C ALA A 67 8.69 -4.89 -5.47
N PHE A 68 7.57 -4.30 -5.07
CA PHE A 68 6.31 -4.97 -4.78
C PHE A 68 5.19 -4.63 -5.79
N ALA A 69 5.52 -3.90 -6.86
CA ALA A 69 4.50 -3.35 -7.74
C ALA A 69 3.72 -4.42 -8.52
N THR A 70 4.38 -5.54 -8.86
CA THR A 70 3.73 -6.71 -9.48
C THR A 70 2.78 -7.44 -8.52
N GLN A 71 2.92 -7.20 -7.22
CA GLN A 71 2.15 -7.81 -6.15
C GLN A 71 0.99 -6.90 -5.70
N PHE A 72 0.69 -5.80 -6.39
CA PHE A 72 -0.35 -4.85 -5.98
C PHE A 72 -1.72 -5.51 -5.73
N ILE A 73 -2.16 -6.42 -6.61
CA ILE A 73 -3.44 -7.13 -6.44
C ILE A 73 -3.41 -8.03 -5.19
N LEU A 74 -2.27 -8.66 -4.91
CA LEU A 74 -2.09 -9.47 -3.71
C LEU A 74 -2.12 -8.57 -2.46
N ILE A 75 -1.43 -7.43 -2.48
CA ILE A 75 -1.43 -6.45 -1.39
C ILE A 75 -2.85 -5.96 -1.11
N LYS A 76 -3.58 -5.56 -2.15
CA LYS A 76 -4.99 -5.16 -2.03
C LYS A 76 -5.81 -6.28 -1.38
N GLY A 77 -5.66 -7.52 -1.84
CA GLY A 77 -6.34 -8.67 -1.24
C GLY A 77 -6.00 -8.84 0.23
N LEU A 78 -4.71 -8.85 0.59
CA LEU A 78 -4.26 -9.00 1.97
C LEU A 78 -4.82 -7.90 2.88
N ILE A 79 -4.85 -6.65 2.41
CA ILE A 79 -5.44 -5.54 3.17
C ILE A 79 -6.95 -5.77 3.34
N GLU A 80 -7.68 -6.05 2.27
CA GLU A 80 -9.13 -6.26 2.29
C GLU A 80 -9.56 -7.43 3.19
N PHE A 81 -8.79 -8.53 3.22
CA PHE A 81 -9.10 -9.70 4.03
C PHE A 81 -8.76 -9.54 5.52
N ASN A 82 -7.76 -8.72 5.86
CA ASN A 82 -7.27 -8.63 7.24
C ASN A 82 -7.65 -7.30 7.92
N ARG A 83 -8.23 -6.33 7.20
CA ARG A 83 -8.61 -5.03 7.79
C ARG A 83 -9.72 -5.16 8.82
N SER A 84 -9.65 -4.34 9.87
CA SER A 84 -10.81 -4.08 10.72
C SER A 84 -11.89 -3.33 9.91
N LYS A 85 -13.14 -3.42 10.36
CA LYS A 85 -14.28 -2.66 9.79
C LYS A 85 -14.09 -1.15 9.89
N ASP A 86 -13.25 -0.71 10.82
CA ASP A 86 -12.97 0.71 11.09
C ASP A 86 -11.96 1.32 10.12
N LEU A 87 -11.18 0.48 9.41
CA LEU A 87 -10.21 0.94 8.42
C LEU A 87 -10.78 0.77 7.00
N LYS A 88 -11.03 1.89 6.33
CA LYS A 88 -11.57 1.89 4.96
C LYS A 88 -10.50 2.35 4.00
N PHE A 89 -10.22 1.52 3.01
CA PHE A 89 -9.19 1.79 2.02
C PHE A 89 -9.82 2.03 0.64
N ALA A 90 -9.36 3.08 -0.04
CA ALA A 90 -9.58 3.28 -1.46
C ALA A 90 -8.33 2.83 -2.24
N TYR A 91 -8.50 2.32 -3.47
CA TYR A 91 -7.39 1.78 -4.25
C TYR A 91 -7.42 2.34 -5.67
N ASN A 92 -6.26 2.78 -6.14
CA ASN A 92 -6.04 3.12 -7.53
C ASN A 92 -5.09 2.10 -8.16
N ARG A 93 -5.61 1.33 -9.13
CA ARG A 93 -4.86 0.26 -9.80
C ARG A 93 -3.81 0.80 -10.76
N ASP A 94 -4.10 1.91 -11.43
CA ASP A 94 -3.24 2.47 -12.46
C ASP A 94 -1.98 3.07 -11.82
N GLU A 95 -2.15 3.72 -10.67
CA GLU A 95 -1.06 4.32 -9.90
C GLU A 95 -0.41 3.36 -8.90
N ARG A 96 -1.01 2.17 -8.69
CA ARG A 96 -0.62 1.19 -7.66
C ARG A 96 -0.53 1.84 -6.28
N SER A 97 -1.55 2.62 -5.96
CA SER A 97 -1.67 3.37 -4.72
C SER A 97 -2.92 2.97 -3.94
N PHE A 98 -2.90 3.26 -2.65
CA PHE A 98 -4.05 3.13 -1.77
C PHE A 98 -4.12 4.30 -0.81
N GLU A 99 -5.34 4.66 -0.45
CA GLU A 99 -5.67 5.81 0.38
C GLU A 99 -6.53 5.38 1.56
N ILE A 100 -6.38 6.07 2.69
CA ILE A 100 -7.18 5.85 3.88
C ILE A 100 -7.43 7.18 4.61
N ASP A 101 -8.68 7.35 5.03
CA ASP A 101 -9.11 8.43 5.92
C ASP A 101 -9.40 7.87 7.31
N LEU A 102 -8.65 8.31 8.32
CA LEU A 102 -8.79 7.86 9.70
C LEU A 102 -8.64 9.01 10.70
N GLU A 103 -8.94 8.75 11.97
CA GLU A 103 -8.63 9.68 13.05
C GLU A 103 -7.14 9.58 13.42
N ALA A 104 -6.51 10.69 13.83
CA ALA A 104 -5.10 10.71 14.21
C ALA A 104 -4.76 9.68 15.30
N ALA A 105 -5.69 9.40 16.22
CA ALA A 105 -5.53 8.38 17.26
C ALA A 105 -5.36 6.95 16.70
N GLN A 106 -5.78 6.69 15.46
CA GLN A 106 -5.71 5.38 14.81
C GLN A 106 -4.41 5.17 14.00
N LEU A 107 -3.52 6.17 13.92
CA LEU A 107 -2.27 6.10 13.14
C LEU A 107 -1.37 4.94 13.57
N GLU A 108 -1.21 4.71 14.88
CA GLU A 108 -0.43 3.59 15.39
C GLU A 108 -1.04 2.24 15.02
N THR A 109 -2.37 2.15 15.07
CA THR A 109 -3.12 0.95 14.67
C THR A 109 -2.92 0.68 13.17
N LEU A 110 -2.95 1.73 12.33
CA LEU A 110 -2.68 1.61 10.91
C LEU A 110 -1.23 1.14 10.64
N ASN A 111 -0.23 1.69 11.34
CA ASN A 111 1.16 1.28 11.14
C ASN A 111 1.39 -0.18 11.53
N ASN A 112 0.87 -0.61 12.69
CA ASN A 112 0.94 -2.01 13.12
C ASN A 112 0.25 -2.94 12.12
N PHE A 113 -0.91 -2.52 11.59
CA PHE A 113 -1.62 -3.25 10.56
C PHE A 113 -0.80 -3.37 9.28
N LEU A 114 -0.24 -2.28 8.76
CA LEU A 114 0.58 -2.30 7.56
C LEU A 114 1.87 -3.14 7.73
N GLY A 115 2.48 -3.11 8.92
CA GLY A 115 3.59 -3.99 9.28
C GLY A 115 3.20 -5.47 9.26
N HIS A 116 2.02 -5.81 9.79
CA HIS A 116 1.47 -7.17 9.71
C HIS A 116 1.23 -7.61 8.25
N ILE A 117 0.63 -6.74 7.42
CA ILE A 117 0.44 -7.01 5.99
C ILE A 117 1.78 -7.21 5.29
N HIS A 118 2.80 -6.42 5.62
CA HIS A 118 4.15 -6.62 5.07
C HIS A 118 4.70 -8.01 5.40
N ALA A 119 4.59 -8.45 6.66
CA ALA A 119 5.05 -9.77 7.07
C ALA A 119 4.31 -10.91 6.34
N LEU A 120 2.98 -10.78 6.15
CA LEU A 120 2.20 -11.74 5.36
C LEU A 120 2.61 -11.75 3.89
N LEU A 121 2.82 -10.57 3.30
CA LEU A 121 3.26 -10.45 1.92
C LEU A 121 4.60 -11.16 1.68
N GLN A 122 5.56 -10.99 2.59
CA GLN A 122 6.86 -11.68 2.51
C GLN A 122 6.70 -13.21 2.55
N LYS A 123 5.89 -13.72 3.48
CA LYS A 123 5.60 -15.16 3.57
C LYS A 123 4.95 -15.68 2.30
N GLU A 124 3.99 -14.96 1.75
CA GLU A 124 3.28 -15.35 0.53
C GLU A 124 4.20 -15.36 -0.70
N ILE A 125 5.10 -14.37 -0.82
CA ILE A 125 6.11 -14.32 -1.89
C ILE A 125 7.03 -15.54 -1.81
N LEU A 126 7.53 -15.85 -0.61
CA LEU A 126 8.38 -17.02 -0.38
C LEU A 126 7.63 -18.32 -0.68
N PHE A 127 6.39 -18.44 -0.19
CA PHE A 127 5.54 -19.60 -0.43
C PHE A 127 5.33 -19.83 -1.92
N LYS A 128 4.96 -18.79 -2.68
CA LYS A 128 4.81 -18.89 -4.14
C LYS A 128 6.10 -19.29 -4.84
N ALA A 129 7.24 -18.80 -4.39
CA ALA A 129 8.54 -19.17 -4.95
C ALA A 129 8.85 -20.67 -4.73
N VAL A 130 8.58 -21.18 -3.53
CA VAL A 130 8.76 -22.61 -3.20
C VAL A 130 7.76 -23.48 -3.96
N LEU A 131 6.49 -23.10 -4.00
CA LEU A 131 5.44 -23.85 -4.70
C LEU A 131 5.77 -24.00 -6.19
N LYS A 132 6.26 -22.95 -6.85
CA LYS A 132 6.73 -23.02 -8.24
C LYS A 132 7.84 -24.07 -8.43
N LYS A 133 8.79 -24.16 -7.50
CA LYS A 133 9.86 -25.17 -7.56
C LYS A 133 9.31 -26.58 -7.40
N VAL A 134 8.38 -26.79 -6.46
CA VAL A 134 7.74 -28.09 -6.24
C VAL A 134 6.96 -28.55 -7.47
N ILE A 135 6.17 -27.65 -8.08
CA ILE A 135 5.42 -27.95 -9.31
C ILE A 135 6.38 -28.29 -10.46
N ALA A 136 7.47 -27.53 -10.62
CA ALA A 136 8.46 -27.80 -11.65
C ALA A 136 9.12 -29.18 -11.46
N PHE A 137 9.46 -29.53 -10.22
CA PHE A 137 10.01 -30.83 -9.88
C PHE A 137 9.01 -31.97 -10.17
N GLU A 138 7.75 -31.82 -9.76
CA GLU A 138 6.71 -32.82 -10.02
C GLU A 138 6.49 -33.05 -11.52
N ASN A 139 6.47 -31.97 -12.31
CA ASN A 139 6.34 -32.06 -13.76
C ASN A 139 7.54 -32.76 -14.40
N GLN A 140 8.76 -32.46 -13.95
CA GLN A 140 9.97 -33.16 -14.41
C GLN A 140 9.95 -34.64 -14.05
N TYR A 141 9.55 -34.97 -12.83
CA TYR A 141 9.43 -36.34 -12.36
C TYR A 141 8.40 -37.12 -13.19
N LYS A 142 7.22 -36.55 -13.45
CA LYS A 142 6.19 -37.16 -14.31
C LYS A 142 6.72 -37.41 -15.72
N ALA A 143 7.37 -36.41 -16.33
CA ALA A 143 7.95 -36.56 -17.65
C ALA A 143 9.01 -37.69 -17.71
N LEU A 144 9.91 -37.76 -16.73
CA LEU A 144 10.92 -38.83 -16.67
C LEU A 144 10.27 -40.20 -16.47
N ARG A 145 9.30 -40.29 -15.57
CA ARG A 145 8.55 -41.52 -15.29
C ARG A 145 7.86 -42.03 -16.57
N ASP A 146 7.22 -41.15 -17.31
CA ASP A 146 6.48 -41.51 -18.53
C ASP A 146 7.44 -42.00 -19.64
N VAL A 147 8.65 -41.42 -19.75
CA VAL A 147 9.72 -41.92 -20.64
C VAL A 147 10.16 -43.33 -20.25
N VAL A 148 10.48 -43.57 -18.97
CA VAL A 148 10.93 -44.88 -18.49
C VAL A 148 9.88 -45.97 -18.72
N TYR A 149 8.59 -45.68 -18.49
CA TYR A 149 7.53 -46.64 -18.78
C TYR A 149 7.34 -46.92 -20.28
N ALA A 150 7.51 -45.91 -21.13
CA ALA A 150 7.48 -46.10 -22.58
C ALA A 150 8.64 -46.99 -23.06
N GLU A 151 9.85 -46.79 -22.52
CA GLU A 151 11.01 -47.64 -22.81
C GLU A 151 10.80 -49.09 -22.34
N GLN A 152 10.27 -49.30 -21.14
CA GLN A 152 9.98 -50.64 -20.62
C GLN A 152 8.94 -51.40 -21.44
N GLN A 153 7.93 -50.71 -21.98
CA GLN A 153 6.93 -51.32 -22.88
C GLN A 153 7.52 -51.67 -24.25
N ALA A 154 8.45 -50.86 -24.77
CA ALA A 154 9.09 -51.10 -26.06
C ALA A 154 10.05 -52.31 -26.05
N VAL A 155 10.65 -52.65 -24.90
CA VAL A 155 11.54 -53.81 -24.74
C VAL A 155 10.78 -55.13 -24.55
N ALA A 156 9.48 -55.06 -24.21
CA ALA A 156 8.64 -56.24 -23.96
C ALA A 156 7.94 -56.80 -25.21
N ILE A 157 8.21 -56.25 -26.40
CA ILE A 157 7.70 -56.68 -27.73
C ILE A 157 8.87 -57.22 -28.54
#